data_AF-A0AAD3QWG9-F1
#
_entry.id   AF-A0AAD3QWG9-F1
#
_cell.length_a   1.000
_cell.length_b   1.000
_cell.length_c   1.000
_cell.angle_alpha   90.00
_cell.angle_beta   90.00
_cell.angle_gamma   90.00
#
_symmetry.space_group_name_H-M   'P 1'
#
loop_
_entity.id
_entity.type
_entity.pdbx_description
1 polymer ?
#
loop_
_entity_poly.entity_id
_entity_poly.type
_entity_poly.pdbx_seq_one_letter_code
_entity_poly.pdbx_strand_id
1 'polypeptide(L)' 'MDRALMHKRRTQWTWSDGSPFNYLNWCGGEPNNAGGNQHCLQVNHGAEKCWDDYQCNTRKPSVCVKKA' A
#
# COMPACT_ATOMS: atom_id res chain seq x y z
N MET A 1 7.87 -5.77 -7.01
CA MET A 1 7.15 -5.28 -5.82
C MET A 1 6.86 -3.80 -6.05
N ASP A 2 5.66 -3.43 -6.46
CA ASP A 2 5.18 -2.05 -6.33
C ASP A 2 4.60 -1.93 -4.93
N ARG A 3 5.48 -2.04 -3.95
CA ARG A 3 5.11 -1.99 -2.55
C ARG A 3 5.07 -0.53 -2.16
N ALA A 4 3.89 0.02 -1.93
CA ALA A 4 3.84 1.16 -1.03
C ALA A 4 3.98 0.64 0.40
N LEU A 5 4.89 1.24 1.14
CA LEU A 5 5.15 0.95 2.54
C LEU A 5 4.83 2.21 3.36
N MET A 6 4.18 2.01 4.50
CA MET A 6 4.09 3.04 5.51
C MET A 6 5.43 3.14 6.23
N HIS A 7 6.07 4.30 6.17
CA HIS A 7 7.32 4.50 6.89
C HIS A 7 7.04 4.75 8.38
N LYS A 8 7.42 3.78 9.23
CA LYS A 8 7.16 3.76 10.68
C LYS A 8 7.56 5.06 11.41
N ARG A 9 8.55 5.81 10.90
CA ARG A 9 9.02 7.05 11.54
C ARG A 9 8.16 8.29 11.25
N ARG A 10 7.29 8.29 10.23
CA ARG A 10 6.60 9.51 9.76
C ARG A 10 5.11 9.36 9.44
N THR A 11 4.47 8.22 9.76
CA THR A 11 3.06 7.94 9.41
C THR A 11 2.71 8.36 7.98
N GLN A 12 3.66 8.15 7.06
CA GLN A 12 3.59 8.63 5.68
C GLN A 12 3.85 7.45 4.75
N TRP A 13 3.04 7.37 3.71
CA TRP A 13 3.15 6.37 2.66
C TRP A 13 4.28 6.70 1.70
N THR A 14 5.03 5.68 1.29
CA THR A 14 6.16 5.79 0.36
C THR A 14 6.16 4.62 -0.60
N TRP A 15 6.48 4.84 -1.87
CA TRP A 15 6.70 3.74 -2.80
C TRP A 15 8.09 3.13 -2.60
N SER A 16 8.19 1.80 -2.72
CA SER A 16 9.45 1.06 -2.55
C SER A 16 10.50 1.39 -3.60
N ASP A 17 10.10 1.98 -4.73
CA ASP A 17 10.99 2.40 -5.81
C ASP A 17 11.54 3.83 -5.64
N GLY A 18 11.09 4.54 -4.60
CA GLY A 18 11.45 5.92 -4.28
C GLY A 18 10.68 6.99 -5.08
N SER A 19 9.70 6.61 -5.90
CA SER A 19 8.86 7.57 -6.61
C SER A 19 7.98 8.40 -5.65
N PRO A 20 7.55 9.62 -6.04
CA PRO A 20 6.66 10.43 -5.21
C PRO A 20 5.32 9.73 -4.94
N PHE A 21 4.86 9.76 -3.70
CA PHE A 21 3.55 9.24 -3.31
C PHE A 21 2.46 10.31 -3.49
N ASN A 22 2.05 10.57 -4.73
CA ASN A 22 1.12 11.67 -5.09
C ASN A 22 -0.18 11.19 -5.78
N TYR A 23 -0.27 9.92 -6.17
CA TYR A 23 -1.50 9.30 -6.64
C TYR A 23 -2.13 8.50 -5.50
N LEU A 24 -3.45 8.60 -5.35
CA LEU A 24 -4.23 7.95 -4.29
C LEU A 24 -5.46 7.26 -4.90
N ASN A 25 -5.72 6.01 -4.53
CA ASN A 25 -6.91 5.28 -4.92
C ASN A 25 -7.44 4.41 -3.77
N TRP A 26 -7.50 4.97 -2.56
CA TRP A 26 -8.00 4.29 -1.35
C TRP A 26 -9.46 3.89 -1.48
N CYS A 27 -9.79 2.71 -0.94
CA CYS A 27 -11.18 2.34 -0.71
C CYS A 27 -11.80 3.22 0.37
N GLY A 28 -13.13 3.31 0.37
CA GLY A 28 -13.85 4.05 1.41
C GLY A 28 -13.50 3.52 2.81
N GLY A 29 -13.00 4.40 3.67
CA GLY A 29 -12.57 4.04 5.03
C GLY A 29 -11.08 3.72 5.18
N GLU A 30 -10.33 3.62 4.09
CA GLU A 30 -8.91 3.29 4.10
C GLU A 30 -8.01 4.54 3.94
N PRO A 31 -6.77 4.52 4.48
CA PRO A 31 -6.19 3.45 5.30
C PRO A 31 -6.67 3.49 6.75
N ASN A 32 -7.07 2.34 7.30
CA ASN A 32 -7.68 2.25 8.63
C ASN A 32 -6.75 1.71 9.73
N ASN A 33 -5.61 1.11 9.36
CA ASN A 33 -4.67 0.46 10.27
C ASN A 33 -5.33 -0.47 11.31
N ALA A 34 -6.32 -1.26 10.89
CA ALA A 34 -6.99 -2.26 11.72
C ALA A 34 -6.00 -3.21 12.41
N GLY A 35 -6.20 -3.37 13.72
CA GLY A 35 -5.29 -4.14 14.58
C GLY A 35 -3.91 -3.51 14.76
N GLY A 36 -3.68 -2.28 14.27
CA GLY A 36 -2.45 -1.53 14.48
C GLY A 36 -1.22 -2.01 13.70
N ASN A 37 -1.40 -2.88 12.69
CA ASN A 37 -0.29 -3.56 12.00
C ASN A 37 -0.49 -3.69 10.47
N GLN A 38 -1.19 -2.73 9.85
CA GLN A 38 -1.36 -2.69 8.40
C GLN A 38 -0.47 -1.59 7.82
N HIS A 39 0.68 -1.99 7.28
CA HIS A 39 1.76 -1.06 6.90
C HIS A 39 2.22 -1.26 5.46
N CYS A 40 1.52 -2.09 4.70
CA CYS A 40 1.79 -2.39 3.30
C CYS A 40 0.54 -2.14 2.46
N LEU A 41 0.71 -1.62 1.25
CA LEU A 41 -0.40 -1.40 0.34
C LEU A 41 -0.83 -2.71 -0.32
N GLN A 42 -2.13 -3.00 -0.26
CA GLN A 42 -2.81 -3.94 -1.14
C GLN A 42 -3.57 -3.16 -2.20
N VAL A 43 -3.36 -3.51 -3.48
CA VAL A 43 -4.12 -2.98 -4.61
C VAL A 43 -5.16 -4.00 -5.09
N ASN A 44 -6.11 -3.58 -5.92
CA ASN A 44 -7.17 -4.45 -6.44
C ASN A 44 -8.01 -5.08 -5.30
N HIS A 45 -8.27 -4.31 -4.25
CA HIS A 45 -9.10 -4.72 -3.14
C HIS A 45 -10.60 -4.60 -3.51
N GLY A 46 -11.39 -5.60 -3.11
CA GLY A 46 -12.85 -5.58 -3.27
C GLY A 46 -13.36 -5.50 -4.71
N ALA A 47 -14.63 -5.11 -4.83
CA ALA A 47 -15.31 -4.90 -6.11
C ALA A 47 -14.87 -3.60 -6.81
N GLU A 48 -14.54 -2.57 -6.02
CA GLU A 48 -14.14 -1.23 -6.50
C GLU A 48 -12.69 -1.16 -7.02
N LYS A 49 -11.90 -2.22 -6.80
CA LYS A 49 -10.51 -2.32 -7.29
C LYS A 49 -9.58 -1.23 -6.76
N CYS A 50 -9.94 -0.66 -5.61
CA CYS A 50 -9.21 0.38 -4.88
C CYS A 50 -8.13 -0.23 -3.96
N TRP A 51 -7.55 0.62 -3.12
CA TRP A 51 -6.45 0.28 -2.22
C TRP A 51 -6.89 0.10 -0.78
N ASP A 52 -6.18 -0.78 -0.09
CA ASP A 52 -6.37 -1.15 1.31
C ASP A 52 -4.99 -1.23 1.97
N ASP A 53 -4.83 -0.75 3.19
CA ASP A 53 -3.61 -1.02 3.95
C ASP A 53 -3.71 -2.41 4.56
N TYR A 54 -2.64 -3.19 4.52
CA TYR A 54 -2.68 -4.60 4.88
C TYR A 54 -1.43 -5.05 5.63
N GLN A 55 -1.51 -6.18 6.33
CA GLN A 55 -0.35 -6.70 7.05
C GLN A 55 0.75 -7.11 6.07
N CYS A 56 1.94 -6.55 6.26
CA CYS A 56 3.09 -6.76 5.37
C CYS A 56 3.55 -8.22 5.28
N ASN A 57 3.33 -8.99 6.35
CA ASN A 57 3.79 -10.37 6.44
C ASN A 57 2.84 -11.36 5.75
N THR A 58 1.70 -10.89 5.23
CA THR A 58 0.77 -11.76 4.51
C THR A 58 1.27 -12.02 3.09
N ARG A 59 1.33 -13.30 2.70
CA ARG A 59 1.76 -13.71 1.36
C ARG A 59 0.66 -13.44 0.34
N LYS A 60 0.92 -12.54 -0.60
CA LYS A 60 0.02 -12.19 -1.72
C LYS A 60 0.81 -12.08 -3.04
N PRO A 61 0.14 -12.18 -4.20
CA PRO A 61 0.73 -11.78 -5.48
C PRO A 61 1.23 -10.33 -5.43
N SER A 62 2.22 -10.00 -6.27
CA SER A 62 2.81 -8.65 -6.31
C SER A 62 3.10 -8.21 -7.74
N VAL A 63 3.04 -6.91 -7.97
CA VAL A 63 3.42 -6.27 -9.24
C VAL A 63 4.88 -5.83 -9.16
N CYS A 64 5.60 -5.72 -10.28
CA CYS A 64 6.96 -5.19 -10.33
C CYS A 64 7.06 -4.08 -11.38
N VAL A 65 7.51 -2.91 -10.97
CA VAL A 65 7.98 -1.87 -11.89
C VAL A 65 9.44 -2.08 -12.25
N LYS A 66 9.73 -1.96 -13.55
CA LYS A 66 11.08 -1.80 -14.07
C LYS A 66 11.25 -0.33 -14.44
N LYS A 67 12.29 0.32 -13.89
CA LYS A 67 12.68 1.65 -14.36
C LYS A 67 13.16 1.54 -15.81
N ALA A 68 12.71 2.45 -16.66
CA ALA A 68 13.14 2.52 -18.06
C ALA A 68 14.65 2.80 -18.16
#